data_AF-A0A6J6BWZ4-F1
#
_entry.id   AF-A0A6J6BWZ4-F1
#
_cell.length_a   1.000
_cell.length_b   1.000
_cell.length_c   1.000
_cell.angle_alpha   90.00
_cell.angle_beta   90.00
_cell.angle_gamma   90.00
#
_symmetry.space_group_name_H-M   'P 1'
#
loop_
_entity.id
_entity.type
_entity.pdbx_description
1 polymer ?
#
loop_
_entity_poly.entity_id
_entity_poly.type
_entity_poly.pdbx_seq_one_letter_code
_entity_poly.pdbx_strand_id
1 'polypeptide(L)' 'MTKPVVGYVAGFTAPEGKTMGHAGAIVSGSSGTAQGKQDALEAAGVKVGKTPSETAQLMRAILER' A
#
# COMPACT_ATOMS: atom_id res chain seq x y z
N MET A 1 4.14 -15.32 -12.03
CA MET A 1 4.42 -15.07 -10.60
C MET A 1 3.77 -16.20 -9.80
N THR A 2 4.53 -16.94 -8.99
CA THR A 2 4.00 -18.07 -8.19
C THR A 2 4.11 -17.87 -6.69
N LYS A 3 4.96 -16.96 -6.22
CA LYS A 3 5.06 -16.60 -4.81
C LYS A 3 3.87 -15.73 -4.41
N PRO A 4 3.26 -15.94 -3.24
CA PRO A 4 2.21 -15.05 -2.74
C PRO A 4 2.78 -13.67 -2.45
N VAL A 5 1.99 -12.64 -2.74
CA VAL A 5 2.35 -11.23 -2.53
C VAL A 5 1.21 -10.53 -1.80
N VAL A 6 1.56 -9.75 -0.77
CA VAL A 6 0.66 -8.80 -0.10
C VAL A 6 1.36 -7.44 -0.02
N GLY A 7 0.58 -6.37 0.04
CA GLY A 7 1.09 -5.00 0.09
C GLY A 7 0.64 -4.22 1.33
N TYR A 8 1.40 -3.19 1.67
CA TYR A 8 0.98 -2.07 2.52
C TYR A 8 1.51 -0.79 1.89
N VAL A 9 0.67 0.23 1.80
CA VAL A 9 1.06 1.56 1.31
C VAL A 9 0.86 2.55 2.46
N ALA A 10 1.95 3.15 2.96
CA ALA A 10 1.84 4.20 3.96
C ALA A 10 1.38 5.53 3.34
N GLY A 11 0.80 6.42 4.16
CA GLY A 11 0.48 7.78 3.74
C GLY A 11 -0.97 8.02 3.30
N PHE A 12 -1.93 7.19 3.71
CA PHE A 12 -3.37 7.42 3.45
C PHE A 12 -3.89 8.75 4.00
N THR A 13 -3.25 9.29 5.03
CA THR A 13 -3.60 10.57 5.66
C THR A 13 -2.55 11.66 5.36
N ALA A 14 -1.64 11.42 4.41
CA ALA A 14 -0.62 12.39 4.05
C ALA A 14 -1.28 13.62 3.40
N PRO A 15 -1.01 14.85 3.89
CA PRO A 15 -1.52 16.05 3.26
C PRO A 15 -0.80 16.30 1.93
N GLU A 16 -1.54 16.87 0.97
CA GLU A 16 -1.00 17.23 -0.34
C GLU A 16 0.10 18.30 -0.23
N GLY A 17 1.13 18.20 -1.07
CA GLY A 17 2.21 19.19 -1.17
C GLY A 17 3.17 19.19 0.03
N LYS A 18 3.04 18.24 0.97
CA LYS A 18 3.92 18.11 2.13
C LYS A 18 4.81 16.87 2.03
N THR A 19 6.11 17.08 2.16
CA THR A 19 7.07 15.99 2.29
C THR A 19 6.97 15.36 3.69
N MET A 20 6.76 14.04 3.73
CA MET A 20 6.62 13.25 4.96
C MET A 20 7.95 12.60 5.36
N GLY A 21 8.94 13.44 5.71
CA GLY A 21 10.27 13.00 6.16
C GLY A 21 11.17 12.50 5.03
N HIS A 22 10.83 11.37 4.40
CA HIS A 22 11.57 10.87 3.24
C HIS A 22 11.38 11.81 2.03
N ALA A 23 12.46 12.15 1.32
CA ALA A 23 12.43 13.14 0.25
C ALA A 23 11.41 12.83 -0.86
N GLY A 24 11.22 11.54 -1.19
CA GLY A 24 10.22 11.10 -2.17
C GLY A 24 8.81 10.85 -1.61
N ALA A 25 8.58 11.00 -0.30
CA ALA A 25 7.28 10.79 0.33
C ALA A 25 6.44 12.07 0.28
N ILE A 26 6.00 12.46 -0.91
CA ILE A 26 5.14 13.62 -1.16
C ILE A 26 4.00 13.25 -2.12
N VAL A 27 2.81 13.76 -1.84
CA VAL A 27 1.66 13.69 -2.76
C VAL A 27 1.65 14.98 -3.59
N SER A 28 1.64 14.85 -4.92
CA SER A 28 1.67 15.97 -5.86
C SER A 28 0.47 15.87 -6.81
N GLY A 29 -0.57 16.67 -6.57
CA GLY A 29 -1.82 16.56 -7.32
C GLY A 29 -2.48 15.20 -7.10
N SER A 30 -2.95 14.59 -8.20
CA SER A 30 -3.52 13.24 -8.20
C SER A 30 -2.46 12.12 -8.18
N SER A 31 -1.16 12.46 -8.28
CA SER A 31 -0.07 11.49 -8.34
C SER A 31 0.56 11.26 -6.97
N GLY A 32 1.00 10.02 -6.73
CA GLY A 32 1.67 9.62 -5.49
C GLY A 32 0.75 9.33 -4.31
N THR A 33 -0.57 9.37 -4.49
CA THR A 33 -1.54 9.04 -3.43
C THR A 33 -1.42 7.59 -2.99
N ALA A 34 -1.62 7.34 -1.69
CA ALA A 34 -1.64 5.97 -1.16
C ALA A 34 -2.82 5.16 -1.73
N GLN A 35 -3.99 5.80 -1.89
CA GLN A 35 -5.18 5.19 -2.49
C GLN A 35 -4.92 4.72 -3.92
N GLY A 36 -4.36 5.57 -4.79
CA GLY A 36 -4.10 5.18 -6.18
C GLY A 36 -3.11 4.02 -6.30
N LYS A 37 -2.14 3.93 -5.39
CA LYS A 37 -1.21 2.78 -5.32
C LYS A 37 -1.91 1.51 -4.82
N GLN A 38 -2.81 1.62 -3.84
CA GLN A 38 -3.62 0.49 -3.38
C GLN A 38 -4.48 -0.05 -4.53
N ASP A 39 -5.22 0.81 -5.21
CA ASP A 39 -6.13 0.43 -6.30
C ASP A 39 -5.36 -0.28 -7.43
N ALA A 40 -4.18 0.22 -7.79
CA ALA A 40 -3.33 -0.39 -8.80
C ALA A 40 -2.80 -1.78 -8.40
N LEU A 41 -2.42 -1.96 -7.13
CA LEU A 41 -1.96 -3.25 -6.61
C LEU A 41 -3.10 -4.27 -6.53
N GLU A 42 -4.29 -3.85 -6.08
CA GLU A 42 -5.47 -4.70 -6.01
C GLU A 42 -5.96 -5.10 -7.41
N ALA A 43 -5.92 -4.19 -8.39
CA ALA A 43 -6.21 -4.51 -9.79
C ALA A 43 -5.23 -5.56 -10.37
N ALA A 44 -4.00 -5.63 -9.85
CA ALA A 44 -3.01 -6.64 -10.20
C ALA A 44 -3.14 -7.95 -9.39
N GLY A 45 -4.16 -8.08 -8.53
CA GLY A 45 -4.41 -9.26 -7.71
C GLY A 45 -3.63 -9.34 -6.40
N VAL A 46 -2.95 -8.25 -6.00
CA VAL A 46 -2.25 -8.17 -4.71
C VAL A 46 -3.21 -7.68 -3.63
N LYS A 47 -3.34 -8.41 -2.52
CA LYS A 47 -4.11 -7.91 -1.37
C LYS A 47 -3.32 -6.83 -0.64
N VAL A 48 -3.93 -5.67 -0.42
CA VAL A 48 -3.31 -4.55 0.28
C VAL A 48 -3.99 -4.34 1.62
N GLY A 49 -3.24 -4.41 2.72
CA GLY A 49 -3.75 -4.10 4.06
C GLY A 49 -3.80 -2.59 4.29
N LYS A 50 -4.76 -2.14 5.10
CA LYS A 50 -4.90 -0.72 5.52
C LYS A 50 -3.93 -0.36 6.64
N THR A 51 -3.40 -1.37 7.35
CA THR A 51 -2.38 -1.22 8.38
C THR A 51 -1.26 -2.24 8.20
N PRO A 52 -0.04 -2.00 8.72
CA PRO A 52 1.03 -2.99 8.68
C PRO A 52 0.65 -4.33 9.32
N SER A 53 -0.11 -4.29 10.42
CA SER A 53 -0.58 -5.47 11.12
C SER A 53 -1.58 -6.28 10.29
N GLU A 54 -2.51 -5.60 9.61
CA GLU A 54 -3.45 -6.26 8.70
C GLU A 54 -2.73 -6.93 7.52
N THR A 55 -1.72 -6.27 6.93
CA THR A 55 -0.90 -6.87 5.86
C THR A 55 -0.22 -8.16 6.31
N ALA A 56 0.28 -8.21 7.55
CA ALA A 56 0.82 -9.45 8.11
C ALA A 56 -0.24 -10.55 8.26
N GLN A 57 -1.45 -10.21 8.72
CA GLN A 57 -2.56 -11.17 8.81
C GLN A 57 -2.98 -11.69 7.44
N LEU A 58 -2.98 -10.84 6.40
CA LEU A 58 -3.28 -11.25 5.03
C LEU A 58 -2.28 -12.28 4.51
N MET A 59 -0.98 -12.09 4.74
CA MET A 59 0.03 -13.08 4.33
C MET A 59 -0.15 -14.38 5.11
N ARG A 60 -0.37 -14.31 6.43
CA ARG A 60 -0.59 -15.49 7.26
C ARG A 60 -1.79 -16.31 6.76
N ALA A 61 -2.92 -15.66 6.46
CA ALA A 61 -4.10 -16.32 5.91
C ALA A 61 -3.90 -16.92 4.50
N ILE A 62 -2.90 -16.46 3.74
CA ILE A 62 -2.54 -17.05 2.43
C ILE A 62 -1.64 -18.28 2.61
N LEU A 63 -0.72 -18.24 3.58
CA LEU A 63 0.25 -19.32 3.82
C LEU A 63 -0.33 -20.49 4.63
N GLU A 64 -1.32 -20.25 5.48
CA GLU A 64 -2.00 -21.29 6.28
C GLU A 64 -3.08 -22.05 5.50
N ARG A 65 -3.12 -21.89 4.17
CA ARG A 65 -4.02 -22.60 3.24
C ARG A 65 -3.35 -23.81 2.60
#